data_AF-A0A7W1NDB7-F1
#
_entry.id   AF-A0A7W1NDB7-F1
#
_cell.length_a   1.000
_cell.length_b   1.000
_cell.length_c   1.000
_cell.angle_alpha   90.00
_cell.angle_beta   90.00
_cell.angle_gamma   90.00
#
_symmetry.space_group_name_H-M   'P 1'
#
loop_
_entity.id
_entity.type
_entity.pdbx_description
1 polymer ?
#
loop_
_entity_poly.entity_id
_entity_poly.type
_entity_poly.pdbx_seq_one_letter_code
_entity_poly.pdbx_strand_id
1 'polypeptide(L)'
;MTGKIELAYEGEQEGPLKVGWHVLGEAVKTLWKERLPPVIKDRDDERDQGPYKAILRWFADGNKLVLTDRATTKEHEAVLAGVPSLVELTDKLLKPPAGERALWQEFLVEGLFHGGVIARDETGRGLVYSDLLAHMMGRQDKKKRKELG
;
A
#
# COMPACT_ATOMS: atom_id res chain seq x y z
N MET A 1 -25.19 25.34 9.44
CA MET A 1 -24.72 26.10 8.26
C MET A 1 -23.26 25.78 7.89
N THR A 2 -22.69 24.68 8.41
CA THR A 2 -21.27 24.30 8.31
C THR A 2 -20.98 23.28 7.20
N GLY A 3 -21.93 22.40 6.87
CA GLY A 3 -21.67 21.31 5.91
C GLY A 3 -21.43 21.73 4.45
N LYS A 4 -21.91 22.91 4.00
CA LYS A 4 -21.67 23.38 2.63
C LYS A 4 -20.26 23.95 2.42
N ILE A 5 -19.67 24.53 3.47
CA ILE A 5 -18.33 25.10 3.42
C ILE A 5 -17.29 23.98 3.51
N GLU A 6 -17.49 22.98 4.37
CA GLU A 6 -16.61 21.79 4.45
C GLU A 6 -16.59 20.98 3.14
N LEU A 7 -17.75 20.73 2.52
CA LEU A 7 -17.82 20.01 1.23
C LEU A 7 -17.15 20.77 0.08
N ALA A 8 -17.19 22.10 0.09
CA ALA A 8 -16.46 22.92 -0.90
C ALA A 8 -14.95 22.87 -0.66
N TYR A 9 -14.51 22.89 0.60
CA TYR A 9 -13.11 22.80 0.99
C TYR A 9 -12.50 21.41 0.68
N GLU A 10 -13.26 20.32 0.90
CA GLU A 10 -12.87 18.97 0.49
C GLU A 10 -12.73 18.88 -1.04
N GLY A 11 -13.69 19.42 -1.80
CA GLY A 11 -13.64 19.39 -3.27
C GLY A 11 -12.45 20.17 -3.88
N GLU A 12 -12.06 21.31 -3.30
CA GLU A 12 -10.89 22.08 -3.77
C GLU A 12 -9.55 21.39 -3.45
N GLN A 13 -9.47 20.63 -2.34
CA GLN A 13 -8.25 19.92 -1.94
C GLN A 13 -8.07 18.55 -2.62
N GLU A 14 -9.16 17.90 -3.04
CA GLU A 14 -9.11 16.60 -3.74
C GLU A 14 -8.28 16.66 -5.04
N GLY A 15 -8.33 17.79 -5.77
CA GLY A 15 -7.59 17.98 -7.02
C GLY A 15 -6.06 17.90 -6.84
N PRO A 16 -5.46 18.81 -6.03
CA PRO A 16 -4.03 18.79 -5.75
C PRO A 16 -3.54 17.50 -5.09
N LEU A 17 -4.33 16.93 -4.15
CA LEU A 17 -3.97 15.69 -3.48
C LEU A 17 -3.88 14.52 -4.48
N LYS A 18 -4.85 14.42 -5.39
CA LYS A 18 -4.85 13.39 -6.46
C LYS A 18 -3.66 13.53 -7.39
N VAL A 19 -3.26 14.77 -7.73
CA VAL A 19 -2.05 15.02 -8.52
C VAL A 19 -0.80 14.60 -7.74
N GLY A 20 -0.71 14.94 -6.46
CA GLY A 20 0.40 14.53 -5.59
C GLY A 20 0.57 13.02 -5.54
N TRP A 21 -0.52 12.29 -5.31
CA TRP A 21 -0.51 10.82 -5.34
C TRP A 21 -0.12 10.25 -6.70
N HIS A 22 -0.59 10.86 -7.79
CA HIS A 22 -0.21 10.43 -9.12
C HIS A 22 1.30 10.58 -9.35
N VAL A 23 1.87 11.75 -9.02
CA VAL A 23 3.31 12.00 -9.16
C VAL A 23 4.13 11.05 -8.28
N LEU A 24 3.72 10.84 -7.03
CA LEU A 24 4.36 9.88 -6.14
C LEU A 24 4.33 8.47 -6.72
N GLY A 25 3.18 8.03 -7.23
CA GLY A 25 3.04 6.71 -7.83
C GLY A 25 3.91 6.51 -9.07
N GLU A 26 4.04 7.52 -9.93
CA GLU A 26 4.94 7.45 -11.09
C GLU A 26 6.41 7.43 -10.67
N ALA A 27 6.79 8.15 -9.61
CA ALA A 27 8.13 8.08 -9.04
C ALA A 27 8.43 6.70 -8.45
N VAL A 28 7.49 6.11 -7.70
CA VAL A 28 7.62 4.76 -7.14
C VAL A 28 7.79 3.73 -8.26
N LYS A 29 6.95 3.76 -9.29
CA LYS A 29 7.05 2.83 -10.43
C LYS A 29 8.38 2.98 -11.18
N THR A 30 8.87 4.20 -11.32
CA THR A 30 10.15 4.47 -12.00
C THR A 30 11.30 3.88 -11.19
N LEU A 31 11.40 4.22 -9.90
CA LEU A 31 12.44 3.71 -9.02
C LEU A 31 12.36 2.18 -8.86
N TRP A 32 11.15 1.61 -8.82
CA TRP A 32 10.96 0.17 -8.75
C TRP A 32 11.60 -0.53 -9.96
N LYS A 33 11.31 -0.07 -11.18
CA LYS A 33 11.86 -0.65 -12.41
C LYS A 33 13.39 -0.62 -12.45
N GLU A 34 14.01 0.38 -11.84
CA GLU A 34 15.47 0.52 -11.79
C GLU A 34 16.14 -0.41 -10.78
N ARG A 35 15.45 -0.74 -9.67
CA ARG A 35 16.10 -1.33 -8.49
C ARG A 35 15.60 -2.73 -8.14
N LEU A 36 14.40 -3.09 -8.57
CA LEU A 36 13.69 -4.28 -8.10
C LEU A 36 13.16 -5.13 -9.26
N PRO A 37 13.05 -6.45 -9.05
CA PRO A 37 12.41 -7.33 -10.03
C PRO A 37 10.92 -6.95 -10.21
N PRO A 38 10.33 -7.24 -11.38
CA PRO A 38 8.91 -6.97 -11.60
C PRO A 38 8.06 -7.74 -10.59
N VAL A 39 6.96 -7.10 -10.17
CA VAL A 39 6.00 -7.66 -9.23
C VAL A 39 5.27 -8.86 -9.85
N ILE A 40 4.72 -8.65 -11.04
CA ILE A 40 4.01 -9.65 -11.84
C ILE A 40 4.98 -10.22 -12.89
N LYS A 41 5.01 -11.54 -13.03
CA LYS A 41 5.72 -12.24 -14.12
C LYS A 41 4.70 -13.12 -14.84
N ASP A 42 4.73 -13.11 -16.17
CA ASP A 42 3.71 -13.77 -16.99
C ASP A 42 3.43 -15.22 -16.58
N ARG A 43 2.14 -15.58 -16.57
CA ARG A 43 1.55 -16.94 -16.48
C ARG A 43 1.50 -17.63 -15.11
N ASP A 44 2.10 -17.08 -14.07
CA ASP A 44 2.16 -17.72 -12.75
C ASP A 44 1.63 -16.80 -11.64
N ASP A 45 1.06 -17.40 -10.58
CA ASP A 45 0.63 -16.67 -9.39
C ASP A 45 1.83 -16.18 -8.57
N GLU A 46 1.91 -14.88 -8.33
CA GLU A 46 2.97 -14.21 -7.57
C GLU A 46 2.99 -14.64 -6.10
N ARG A 47 1.89 -15.22 -5.62
CA ARG A 47 1.80 -15.80 -4.27
C ARG A 47 2.53 -17.13 -4.19
N ASP A 48 2.80 -17.81 -5.30
CA ASP A 48 3.47 -19.11 -5.30
C ASP A 48 4.96 -19.02 -5.60
N GLN A 49 5.40 -17.93 -6.22
CA GLN A 49 6.79 -17.78 -6.64
C GLN A 49 7.32 -16.35 -6.54
N GLY A 50 8.61 -16.20 -6.87
CA GLY A 50 9.28 -14.91 -6.85
C GLY A 50 9.66 -14.45 -5.45
N PRO A 51 10.31 -13.28 -5.36
CA PRO A 51 10.89 -12.79 -4.11
C PRO A 51 9.82 -12.30 -3.12
N TYR A 52 8.62 -11.95 -3.59
CA TYR A 52 7.58 -11.30 -2.77
C TYR A 52 6.55 -12.27 -2.19
N LYS A 53 6.61 -13.55 -2.53
CA LYS A 53 5.59 -14.55 -2.20
C LYS A 53 5.17 -14.58 -0.73
N ALA A 54 6.11 -14.43 0.20
CA ALA A 54 5.83 -14.49 1.64
C ALA A 54 4.94 -13.31 2.10
N ILE A 55 5.23 -12.12 1.59
CA ILE A 55 4.44 -10.91 1.85
C ILE A 55 3.05 -11.06 1.23
N LEU A 56 2.98 -11.54 -0.02
CA LEU A 56 1.69 -11.67 -0.73
C LEU A 56 0.79 -12.73 -0.11
N ARG A 57 1.35 -13.87 0.32
CA ARG A 57 0.61 -14.88 1.10
C ARG A 57 0.11 -14.33 2.42
N TRP A 58 0.92 -13.55 3.13
CA TRP A 58 0.50 -12.93 4.38
C TRP A 58 -0.72 -12.02 4.19
N PHE A 59 -0.78 -11.22 3.12
CA PHE A 59 -1.99 -10.46 2.79
C PHE A 59 -3.16 -11.38 2.41
N ALA A 60 -2.93 -12.39 1.57
CA ALA A 60 -3.96 -13.34 1.14
C ALA A 60 -4.59 -14.13 2.31
N ASP A 61 -3.84 -14.34 3.40
CA ASP A 61 -4.33 -14.93 4.65
C ASP A 61 -5.25 -13.98 5.46
N GLY A 62 -5.53 -12.78 4.92
CA GLY A 62 -6.44 -11.80 5.50
C GLY A 62 -5.79 -10.78 6.42
N ASN A 63 -4.47 -10.78 6.55
CA ASN A 63 -3.74 -9.80 7.35
C ASN A 63 -3.76 -8.42 6.68
N LYS A 64 -3.51 -7.37 7.49
CA LYS A 64 -3.47 -5.98 7.05
C LYS A 64 -2.25 -5.27 7.62
N LEU A 65 -1.64 -4.43 6.81
CA LEU A 65 -0.64 -3.48 7.27
C LEU A 65 -1.31 -2.12 7.43
N VAL A 66 -1.28 -1.57 8.65
CA VAL A 66 -1.87 -0.26 8.96
C VAL A 66 -0.76 0.70 9.33
N LEU A 67 -0.50 1.67 8.47
CA LEU A 67 0.48 2.74 8.72
C LEU A 67 -0.28 4.00 9.12
N THR A 68 -0.25 4.33 10.41
CA THR A 68 -0.97 5.49 10.96
C THR A 68 -0.06 6.71 11.10
N ASP A 69 -0.62 7.87 10.79
CA ASP A 69 0.02 9.19 10.94
C ASP A 69 0.31 9.59 12.40
N ARG A 70 -0.22 8.83 13.37
CA ARG A 70 -0.05 9.07 14.81
C ARG A 70 0.97 8.12 15.47
N ALA A 71 1.55 7.20 14.71
CA ALA A 71 2.52 6.26 15.25
C ALA A 71 3.82 6.98 15.64
N THR A 72 4.40 6.59 16.76
CA THR A 72 5.81 6.88 17.02
C THR A 72 6.69 6.11 16.02
N THR A 73 7.92 6.56 15.81
CA THR A 73 8.89 5.85 14.95
C THR A 73 9.03 4.38 15.33
N LYS A 74 9.08 4.08 16.64
CA LYS A 74 9.19 2.71 17.15
C LYS A 74 7.98 1.86 16.81
N GLU A 75 6.77 2.40 16.96
CA GLU A 75 5.54 1.68 16.61
C GLU A 75 5.45 1.43 15.10
N HIS A 76 5.82 2.43 14.30
CA HIS A 76 5.85 2.34 12.85
C HIS A 76 6.81 1.25 12.37
N GLU A 77 8.04 1.25 12.88
CA GLU A 77 9.03 0.21 12.61
C GLU A 77 8.57 -1.18 13.05
N ALA A 78 7.90 -1.28 14.21
CA ALA A 78 7.39 -2.55 14.72
C ALA A 78 6.28 -3.13 13.83
N VAL A 79 5.37 -2.27 13.32
CA VAL A 79 4.30 -2.70 12.43
C VAL A 79 4.86 -3.17 11.07
N LEU A 80 5.85 -2.47 10.52
CA LEU A 80 6.56 -2.92 9.31
C LEU A 80 7.30 -4.25 9.54
N ALA A 81 7.97 -4.40 10.68
CA ALA A 81 8.67 -5.63 11.05
C ALA A 81 7.73 -6.83 11.25
N GLY A 82 6.44 -6.58 11.49
CA GLY A 82 5.41 -7.62 11.57
C GLY A 82 5.06 -8.28 10.23
N VAL A 83 5.46 -7.69 9.10
CA VAL A 83 5.23 -8.27 7.76
C VAL A 83 6.35 -9.29 7.43
N PRO A 84 6.00 -10.57 7.18
CA PRO A 84 7.00 -11.60 6.93
C PRO A 84 7.94 -11.26 5.76
N SER A 85 9.23 -11.47 5.98
CA SER A 85 10.32 -11.25 5.01
C SER A 85 10.47 -9.83 4.47
N LEU A 86 9.65 -8.84 4.86
CA LEU A 86 9.77 -7.46 4.40
C LEU A 86 11.15 -6.88 4.79
N VAL A 87 11.51 -7.03 6.06
CA VAL A 87 12.77 -6.56 6.66
C VAL A 87 14.00 -7.15 5.96
N GLU A 88 13.94 -8.44 5.64
CA GLU A 88 15.02 -9.21 5.03
C GLU A 88 15.16 -8.89 3.53
N LEU A 89 14.04 -8.77 2.83
CA LEU A 89 14.00 -8.43 1.40
C LEU A 89 14.47 -7.00 1.16
N THR A 90 14.06 -6.05 2.00
CA THR A 90 14.53 -4.66 1.90
C THR A 90 16.06 -4.61 2.02
N ASP A 91 16.66 -5.30 3.00
CA ASP A 91 18.11 -5.34 3.14
C ASP A 91 18.81 -6.00 1.96
N LYS A 92 18.27 -7.12 1.50
CA LYS A 92 18.87 -7.92 0.42
C LYS A 92 18.83 -7.18 -0.91
N LEU A 93 17.71 -6.55 -1.25
CA LEU A 93 17.46 -5.99 -2.57
C LEU A 93 17.84 -4.50 -2.66
N LEU A 94 17.60 -3.73 -1.60
CA LEU A 94 17.75 -2.27 -1.62
C LEU A 94 18.97 -1.78 -0.86
N LYS A 95 19.43 -2.52 0.16
CA LYS A 95 20.58 -2.15 1.01
C LYS A 95 20.47 -0.72 1.54
N PRO A 96 19.41 -0.43 2.32
CA PRO A 96 19.09 0.93 2.72
C PRO A 96 20.20 1.55 3.58
N PRO A 97 20.44 2.88 3.48
CA PRO A 97 21.27 3.60 4.42
C PRO A 97 20.79 3.46 5.88
N ALA A 98 21.70 3.68 6.82
CA ALA A 98 21.35 3.70 8.24
C ALA A 98 20.31 4.79 8.52
N GLY A 99 19.23 4.44 9.23
CA GLY A 99 18.13 5.36 9.55
C GLY A 99 17.02 5.44 8.50
N GLU A 100 17.21 4.89 7.29
CA GLU A 100 16.20 4.94 6.22
C GLU A 100 15.46 3.62 6.01
N ARG A 101 15.77 2.58 6.81
CA ARG A 101 15.27 1.23 6.57
C ARG A 101 13.73 1.17 6.53
N ALA A 102 13.04 1.84 7.45
CA ALA A 102 11.57 1.91 7.47
C ALA A 102 11.02 2.52 6.18
N LEU A 103 11.60 3.62 5.69
CA LEU A 103 11.20 4.25 4.44
C LEU A 103 11.34 3.30 3.25
N TRP A 104 12.42 2.52 3.19
CA TRP A 104 12.62 1.54 2.13
C TRP A 104 11.71 0.30 2.25
N GLN A 105 11.22 -0.02 3.46
CA GLN A 105 10.18 -1.03 3.66
C GLN A 105 8.83 -0.53 3.17
N GLU A 106 8.47 0.72 3.48
CA GLU A 106 7.27 1.37 2.95
C GLU A 106 7.30 1.44 1.43
N PHE A 107 8.43 1.84 0.84
CA PHE A 107 8.63 1.84 -0.61
C PHE A 107 8.37 0.46 -1.22
N LEU A 108 8.80 -0.61 -0.56
CA LEU A 108 8.56 -1.97 -1.05
C LEU A 108 7.06 -2.29 -1.06
N VAL A 109 6.35 -1.99 0.02
CA VAL A 109 4.90 -2.24 0.10
C VAL A 109 4.12 -1.36 -0.90
N GLU A 110 4.49 -0.09 -1.01
CA GLU A 110 3.89 0.86 -1.94
C GLU A 110 4.09 0.44 -3.40
N GLY A 111 5.26 -0.10 -3.73
CA GLY A 111 5.53 -0.67 -5.04
C GLY A 111 4.73 -1.93 -5.35
N LEU A 112 4.44 -2.78 -4.35
CA LEU A 112 3.51 -3.91 -4.52
C LEU A 112 2.08 -3.43 -4.81
N PHE A 113 1.63 -2.36 -4.15
CA PHE A 113 0.34 -1.73 -4.44
C PHE A 113 0.30 -1.18 -5.88
N HIS A 114 1.31 -0.41 -6.29
CA HIS A 114 1.39 0.11 -7.66
C HIS A 114 1.61 -0.97 -8.73
N GLY A 115 2.18 -2.11 -8.33
CA GLY A 115 2.28 -3.32 -9.15
C GLY A 115 0.98 -4.09 -9.30
N GLY A 116 -0.07 -3.71 -8.55
CA GLY A 116 -1.41 -4.29 -8.69
C GLY A 116 -1.58 -5.67 -8.06
N VAL A 117 -0.80 -6.01 -7.03
CA VAL A 117 -0.92 -7.32 -6.33
C VAL A 117 -1.45 -7.23 -4.91
N ILE A 118 -1.55 -6.02 -4.34
CA ILE A 118 -2.23 -5.74 -3.08
C ILE A 118 -3.11 -4.50 -3.24
N ALA A 119 -4.08 -4.33 -2.35
CA ALA A 119 -4.91 -3.13 -2.30
C ALA A 119 -4.40 -2.15 -1.23
N ARG A 120 -4.71 -0.87 -1.42
CA ARG A 120 -4.52 0.20 -0.43
C ARG A 120 -5.80 1.02 -0.30
N ASP A 121 -6.18 1.33 0.94
CA ASP A 121 -7.13 2.39 1.25
C ASP A 121 -6.41 3.55 1.93
N GLU A 122 -6.72 4.75 1.46
CA GLU A 122 -6.40 6.00 2.14
C GLU A 122 -7.52 6.28 3.14
N THR A 123 -7.13 6.43 4.41
CA THR A 123 -8.05 6.78 5.48
C THR A 123 -7.67 8.14 6.04
N GLY A 124 -8.58 8.81 6.74
CA GLY A 124 -8.26 10.06 7.45
C GLY A 124 -7.25 9.90 8.60
N ARG A 125 -6.65 8.72 8.80
CA ARG A 125 -5.67 8.43 9.86
C ARG A 125 -4.46 7.62 9.35
N GLY A 126 -4.24 7.61 8.03
CA GLY A 126 -3.13 6.91 7.39
C GLY A 126 -3.57 5.87 6.36
N LEU A 127 -2.67 4.93 6.04
CA LEU A 127 -2.82 3.97 4.95
C LEU A 127 -3.10 2.57 5.48
N VAL A 128 -3.98 1.84 4.79
CA VAL A 128 -4.27 0.43 5.08
C VAL A 128 -4.03 -0.41 3.84
N TYR A 129 -3.07 -1.32 3.90
CA TYR A 129 -2.80 -2.30 2.85
C TYR A 129 -3.44 -3.64 3.19
N SER A 130 -3.96 -4.33 2.17
CA SER A 130 -4.69 -5.59 2.33
C SER A 130 -4.68 -6.42 1.04
N ASP A 131 -5.19 -7.65 1.10
CA ASP A 131 -5.39 -8.49 -0.09
C ASP A 131 -6.27 -7.80 -1.15
N LEU A 132 -5.85 -7.89 -2.41
CA LEU A 132 -6.53 -7.24 -3.52
C LEU A 132 -7.89 -7.87 -3.85
N LEU A 133 -7.98 -9.20 -3.88
CA LEU A 133 -9.19 -9.90 -4.29
C LEU A 133 -10.30 -9.72 -3.24
N ALA A 134 -9.98 -9.92 -1.97
CA ALA A 134 -10.88 -9.69 -0.85
C ALA A 134 -11.37 -8.24 -0.81
N HIS A 135 -10.49 -7.28 -1.08
CA HIS A 135 -10.85 -5.86 -1.18
C HIS A 135 -11.90 -5.62 -2.28
N MET A 136 -11.64 -6.11 -3.49
CA MET A 136 -12.54 -5.93 -4.63
C MET A 136 -13.93 -6.55 -4.37
N MET A 137 -13.98 -7.75 -3.81
CA MET A 137 -15.24 -8.41 -3.43
C MET A 137 -16.01 -7.59 -2.37
N GLY A 138 -15.32 -7.11 -1.33
CA GLY A 138 -15.93 -6.27 -0.30
C GLY A 138 -16.48 -4.93 -0.81
N ARG A 139 -15.87 -4.34 -1.85
CA ARG A 139 -16.42 -3.13 -2.51
C ARG A 139 -17.71 -3.43 -3.27
N GLN A 140 -17.82 -4.57 -3.94
CA GLN A 140 -19.02 -4.96 -4.69
C GLN A 140 -20.23 -5.15 -3.77
N ASP A 141 -20.02 -5.78 -2.61
CA ASP A 141 -21.09 -6.00 -1.63
C ASP A 141 -21.61 -4.68 -1.03
N LYS A 142 -20.72 -3.73 -0.73
CA LYS A 142 -21.11 -2.40 -0.25
C LYS A 142 -21.92 -1.63 -1.29
N LYS A 143 -21.55 -1.71 -2.56
CA LYS A 143 -22.27 -1.03 -3.65
C LYS A 143 -23.69 -1.58 -3.81
N LYS A 144 -23.85 -2.91 -3.84
CA LYS A 144 -25.18 -3.56 -3.90
C LYS A 144 -26.09 -3.17 -2.73
N ARG A 145 -25.56 -3.11 -1.51
CA ARG A 145 -26.34 -2.69 -0.33
C ARG A 145 -26.82 -1.25 -0.40
N LYS A 146 -26.07 -0.36 -1.04
CA LYS A 146 -26.44 1.06 -1.21
C LYS A 146 -27.46 1.29 -2.33
N GLU A 147 -27.60 0.36 -3.27
CA GLU A 147 -28.60 0.41 -4.35
C GLU A 147 -29.96 -0.20 -3.94
N LEU A 148 -30.01 -0.94 -2.83
CA LEU A 148 -31.19 -1.65 -2.32
C LEU A 148 -31.86 -0.98 -1.11
N GLY A 149 -31.33 0.16 -0.63
CA GLY A 149 -31.88 0.95 0.49
C GLY A 149 -31.99 2.41 0.12
#